data_AF-A0A1B6C9J3-F1
#
_entry.id   AF-A0A1B6C9J3-F1
#
_cell.length_a   1.000
_cell.length_b   1.000
_cell.length_c   1.000
_cell.angle_alpha   90.00
_cell.angle_beta   90.00
_cell.angle_gamma   90.00
#
_symmetry.space_group_name_H-M   'P 1'
#
loop_
_entity.id
_entity.type
_entity.pdbx_description
1 polymer ?
#
loop_
_entity_poly.entity_id
_entity_poly.type
_entity_poly.pdbx_seq_one_letter_code
_entity_poly.pdbx_strand_id
1 'polypeptide(L)'
;MAELLLDPQIRGWVFLPIVVITFLVGIVRHYISLLLASQKKAELQQVQDSQVMIRARALRENGKYLTRQSFQMRRYFFNNEETGYFKTQKRVAVAQNPMTDPSMMTDMLKGNLTNVFPMILIGGWINWMFSGFVTTKVPFPLTLRFKPMLQRGVELLSLDAAWVSSASWYFLNVFGLRSIYTLVLGENNGTFRTKCL
;
A
#
# COMPACT_ATOMS: atom_id res chain seq x y z
N MET A 1 -31.87 21.73 -9.92
CA MET A 1 -30.41 21.70 -10.15
C MET A 1 -29.91 23.13 -9.97
N ALA A 2 -29.42 23.49 -8.79
CA ALA A 2 -28.80 24.79 -8.59
C ALA A 2 -27.41 24.74 -9.23
N GLU A 3 -27.24 25.43 -10.36
CA GLU A 3 -25.91 25.73 -10.88
C GLU A 3 -25.35 26.86 -10.03
N LEU A 4 -24.50 26.51 -9.05
CA LEU A 4 -23.69 27.53 -8.39
C LEU A 4 -22.69 28.07 -9.41
N LEU A 5 -22.68 29.38 -9.57
CA LEU A 5 -21.62 30.09 -10.27
C LEU A 5 -20.44 30.20 -9.30
N LEU A 6 -19.42 29.35 -9.49
CA LEU A 6 -18.17 29.45 -8.73
C LEU A 6 -17.30 30.54 -9.34
N ASP A 7 -16.59 31.26 -8.47
CA ASP A 7 -15.59 32.22 -8.90
C ASP A 7 -14.49 31.50 -9.73
N PRO A 8 -14.26 31.91 -10.99
CA PRO A 8 -13.19 31.35 -11.83
C PRO A 8 -11.81 31.39 -11.18
N GLN A 9 -11.57 32.30 -10.24
CA GLN A 9 -10.30 32.41 -9.52
C GLN A 9 -10.01 31.18 -8.64
N ILE A 10 -11.04 30.51 -8.10
CA ILE A 10 -10.89 29.30 -7.27
C ILE A 10 -10.21 28.18 -8.07
N ARG A 11 -10.47 28.10 -9.39
CA ARG A 11 -9.84 27.12 -10.27
C ARG A 11 -8.33 27.35 -10.41
N GLY A 12 -7.90 28.61 -10.50
CA GLY A 12 -6.49 28.95 -10.63
C GLY A 12 -5.72 28.80 -9.31
N TRP A 13 -6.32 29.23 -8.20
CA TRP A 13 -5.63 29.37 -6.92
C TRP A 13 -5.80 28.18 -5.96
N VAL A 14 -6.80 27.33 -6.17
CA VAL A 14 -7.07 26.20 -5.28
C VAL A 14 -6.97 24.87 -6.02
N PHE A 15 -7.67 24.75 -7.15
CA PHE A 15 -7.76 23.48 -7.86
C PHE A 15 -6.39 23.02 -8.39
N LEU A 16 -5.71 23.86 -9.17
CA LEU A 16 -4.42 23.53 -9.78
C LEU A 16 -3.30 23.34 -8.73
N PRO A 17 -3.16 24.22 -7.71
CA PRO A 17 -2.16 24.04 -6.67
C PRO A 17 -2.33 22.74 -5.87
N ILE A 18 -3.57 22.31 -5.58
CA ILE A 18 -3.81 21.04 -4.89
C ILE A 18 -3.28 19.87 -5.75
N VAL A 19 -3.54 19.86 -7.06
CA VAL A 19 -3.02 18.81 -7.95
C VAL A 19 -1.49 18.80 -7.95
N VAL A 20 -0.86 19.96 -8.10
CA VAL A 20 0.62 20.08 -8.11
C VAL A 20 1.23 19.64 -6.78
N ILE A 21 0.67 20.09 -5.65
CA ILE A 21 1.15 19.71 -4.30
C ILE A 21 1.00 18.20 -4.10
N THR A 22 -0.16 17.62 -4.43
CA THR A 22 -0.37 16.18 -4.30
C THR A 22 0.63 15.38 -5.14
N PHE A 23 0.89 15.83 -6.37
CA PHE A 23 1.85 15.23 -7.29
C PHE A 23 3.29 15.25 -6.74
N LEU A 24 3.76 16.43 -6.35
CA LEU A 24 5.12 16.61 -5.82
C LEU A 24 5.33 15.83 -4.52
N VAL A 25 4.36 15.88 -3.61
CA VAL A 25 4.48 15.14 -2.35
C VAL A 25 4.43 13.62 -2.58
N GLY A 26 3.67 13.15 -3.56
CA GLY A 26 3.70 11.75 -3.99
C GLY A 26 5.08 11.30 -4.43
N ILE A 27 5.77 12.12 -5.22
CA ILE A 27 7.15 11.87 -5.68
C ILE A 27 8.14 11.91 -4.52
N VAL A 28 8.10 12.96 -3.69
CA VAL A 28 8.98 13.11 -2.53
C VAL A 28 8.83 11.92 -1.57
N ARG A 29 7.60 11.51 -1.30
CA ARG A 29 7.30 10.31 -0.50
C ARG A 29 7.94 9.06 -1.11
N HIS A 30 7.85 8.87 -2.43
CA HIS A 30 8.44 7.71 -3.08
C HIS A 30 9.96 7.65 -2.86
N TYR A 31 10.65 8.77 -3.03
CA TYR A 31 12.09 8.83 -2.77
C TYR A 31 12.45 8.65 -1.29
N ILE A 32 11.68 9.24 -0.37
CA ILE A 32 11.86 9.05 1.08
C ILE A 32 11.66 7.57 1.45
N SER A 33 10.66 6.91 0.87
CA SER A 33 10.42 5.48 1.08
C SER A 33 11.58 4.62 0.57
N LEU A 34 12.18 4.98 -0.56
CA LEU A 34 13.38 4.30 -1.08
C LEU A 34 14.58 4.50 -0.15
N LEU A 35 14.76 5.70 0.41
CA LEU A 35 15.84 6.00 1.35
C LEU A 35 15.66 5.28 2.70
N LEU A 36 14.41 5.15 3.17
CA LEU A 36 14.06 4.45 4.41
C LEU A 36 13.96 2.92 4.25
N ALA A 37 13.98 2.40 3.02
CA ALA A 37 13.94 0.97 2.75
C ALA A 37 15.26 0.32 3.19
N SER A 38 15.38 0.04 4.48
CA SER A 38 16.48 -0.74 5.02
C SER A 38 16.24 -2.22 4.76
N GLN A 39 17.23 -2.89 4.15
CA GLN A 39 17.25 -4.35 4.06
C GLN A 39 17.52 -4.88 5.47
N LYS A 40 16.49 -5.42 6.13
CA LYS A 40 16.68 -6.14 7.39
C LYS A 40 17.68 -7.27 7.14
N LYS A 41 18.70 -7.38 7.99
CA LYS A 41 19.60 -8.53 7.98
C LYS A 41 18.76 -9.76 8.30
N ALA A 42 18.44 -10.54 7.28
CA ALA A 42 17.74 -11.79 7.46
C ALA A 42 18.65 -12.74 8.25
N GLU A 43 18.07 -13.42 9.23
CA GLU A 43 18.78 -14.43 9.99
C GLU A 43 19.21 -15.55 9.03
N LEU A 44 20.50 -15.91 9.05
CA LEU A 44 21.05 -16.92 8.12
C LEU A 44 20.25 -18.23 8.17
N GLN A 45 19.79 -18.62 9.36
CA GLN A 45 18.99 -19.82 9.57
C GLN A 45 17.62 -19.72 8.87
N GLN A 46 16.94 -18.58 8.99
CA GLN A 46 15.65 -18.35 8.33
C GLN A 46 15.76 -18.35 6.80
N VAL A 47 16.86 -17.80 6.26
CA VAL A 47 17.14 -17.82 4.82
C VAL A 47 17.39 -19.25 4.33
N GLN A 48 18.17 -20.03 5.07
CA GLN A 48 18.43 -21.43 4.76
C GLN A 48 17.13 -22.24 4.73
N ASP A 49 16.29 -22.12 5.75
CA ASP A 49 15.01 -22.83 5.83
C ASP A 49 14.06 -22.43 4.69
N SER A 50 14.02 -21.14 4.35
CA SER A 50 13.23 -20.63 3.21
C SER A 50 13.69 -21.23 1.88
N GLN A 51 15.01 -21.29 1.65
CA GLN A 51 15.58 -21.89 0.44
C GLN A 51 15.32 -23.39 0.36
N VAL A 52 15.40 -24.12 1.48
CA VAL A 52 15.08 -25.55 1.52
C VAL A 52 13.61 -25.81 1.22
N MET A 53 12.70 -24.97 1.74
CA MET A 53 11.28 -25.04 1.39
C MET A 53 11.03 -24.79 -0.11
N ILE A 54 11.65 -23.77 -0.69
CA ILE A 54 11.56 -23.48 -2.13
C ILE A 54 12.09 -24.67 -2.94
N ARG A 55 13.21 -25.26 -2.52
CA ARG A 55 13.79 -26.45 -3.17
C ARG A 55 12.84 -27.65 -3.11
N ALA A 56 12.18 -27.88 -1.98
CA ALA A 56 11.21 -28.96 -1.84
C ALA A 56 9.96 -28.74 -2.70
N ARG A 57 9.46 -27.49 -2.78
CA ARG A 57 8.38 -27.11 -3.70
C ARG A 57 8.78 -27.36 -5.16
N ALA A 58 9.95 -26.88 -5.57
CA ALA A 58 10.46 -27.07 -6.92
C ALA A 58 10.65 -28.56 -7.26
N LEU A 59 11.11 -29.38 -6.31
CA LEU A 59 11.21 -30.84 -6.49
C LEU A 59 9.83 -31.48 -6.70
N ARG A 60 8.80 -31.02 -5.98
CA ARG A 60 7.43 -31.53 -6.11
C ARG A 60 6.79 -31.12 -7.44
N GLU A 61 6.96 -29.87 -7.87
CA GLU A 61 6.35 -29.32 -9.09
C GLU A 61 7.09 -29.75 -10.36
N ASN A 62 8.42 -29.74 -10.34
CA ASN A 62 9.28 -30.00 -11.49
C ASN A 62 9.97 -31.37 -11.44
N GLY A 63 9.59 -32.24 -10.51
CA GLY A 63 10.19 -33.57 -10.35
C GLY A 63 10.04 -34.50 -11.56
N LYS A 64 9.10 -34.20 -12.46
CA LYS A 64 8.86 -34.95 -13.71
C LYS A 64 9.99 -34.87 -14.75
N TYR A 65 10.87 -33.87 -14.65
CA TYR A 65 12.01 -33.70 -15.57
C TYR A 65 13.26 -34.45 -15.10
N LEU A 66 13.25 -35.02 -13.90
CA LEU A 66 14.37 -35.77 -13.34
C LEU A 66 14.22 -37.27 -13.64
N THR A 67 15.33 -37.99 -13.69
CA THR A 67 15.31 -39.46 -13.73
C THR A 67 14.63 -40.00 -12.47
N ARG A 68 13.87 -41.09 -12.62
CA ARG A 68 13.06 -41.66 -11.51
C ARG A 68 13.89 -41.95 -10.26
N GLN A 69 15.10 -42.46 -10.43
CA GLN A 69 16.03 -42.76 -9.34
C GLN A 69 16.48 -41.49 -8.61
N SER A 70 16.86 -40.44 -9.34
CA SER A 70 17.31 -39.17 -8.73
C SER A 70 16.16 -38.42 -8.04
N PHE A 71 14.92 -38.56 -8.51
CA PHE A 71 13.74 -38.03 -7.81
C PHE A 71 13.49 -38.79 -6.50
N GLN A 72 13.49 -40.12 -6.54
CA GLN A 72 13.27 -40.95 -5.35
C GLN A 72 14.33 -40.73 -4.27
N MET A 73 15.61 -40.61 -4.64
CA MET A 73 16.71 -40.30 -3.71
C MET A 73 16.51 -38.95 -3.01
N ARG A 74 16.14 -37.90 -3.74
CA ARG A 74 15.88 -36.57 -3.17
C ARG A 74 14.60 -36.55 -2.32
N ARG A 75 13.57 -37.30 -2.73
CA ARG A 75 12.34 -37.48 -1.94
C ARG A 75 12.63 -38.20 -0.63
N TYR A 76 13.48 -39.22 -0.66
CA TYR A 76 13.91 -39.95 0.53
C TYR A 76 14.69 -39.05 1.49
N PHE A 77 15.62 -38.24 0.99
CA PHE A 77 16.36 -37.26 1.81
C PHE A 77 15.45 -36.29 2.59
N PHE A 78 14.33 -35.87 2.01
CA PHE A 78 13.38 -34.99 2.69
C PHE A 78 12.40 -35.71 3.62
N ASN A 79 11.91 -36.90 3.22
CA ASN A 79 10.78 -37.57 3.87
C ASN A 79 11.17 -38.72 4.80
N ASN A 80 12.46 -39.08 4.91
CA ASN A 80 12.87 -40.19 5.78
C ASN A 80 12.47 -39.93 7.24
N GLU A 81 11.97 -40.96 7.92
CA GLU A 81 11.41 -40.83 9.27
C GLU A 81 12.50 -40.56 10.32
N GLU A 82 13.68 -41.17 10.16
CA GLU A 82 14.79 -41.05 11.11
C GLU A 82 15.79 -39.94 10.74
N THR A 83 16.08 -39.75 9.44
CA THR A 83 17.13 -38.82 8.96
C THR A 83 16.61 -37.69 8.07
N GLY A 84 15.31 -37.63 7.81
CA GLY A 84 14.74 -36.65 6.88
C GLY A 84 14.90 -35.23 7.40
N TYR A 85 15.35 -34.32 6.55
CA TYR A 85 15.63 -32.92 6.89
C TYR A 85 14.45 -32.24 7.62
N PHE A 86 13.21 -32.55 7.23
CA PHE A 86 12.00 -31.97 7.84
C PHE A 86 11.59 -32.59 9.18
N LYS A 87 12.15 -33.76 9.55
CA LYS A 87 11.82 -34.47 10.79
C LYS A 87 12.88 -34.27 11.88
N THR A 88 14.15 -34.19 11.48
CA THR A 88 15.28 -33.96 12.39
C THR A 88 15.39 -32.51 12.84
N GLN A 89 15.11 -31.55 11.96
CA GLN A 89 15.14 -30.13 12.32
C GLN A 89 13.85 -29.69 13.01
N LYS A 90 13.71 -30.02 14.29
CA LYS A 90 12.71 -29.38 15.16
C LYS A 90 13.16 -27.97 15.50
N ARG A 91 12.89 -27.02 14.61
CA ARG A 91 12.95 -25.61 14.97
C ARG A 91 11.81 -25.34 15.94
N VAL A 92 12.08 -24.61 17.02
CA VAL A 92 11.01 -24.03 17.83
C VAL A 92 10.22 -23.19 16.86
N ALA A 93 8.98 -23.58 16.59
CA ALA A 93 8.08 -22.73 15.83
C ALA A 93 8.12 -21.39 16.58
N VAL A 94 8.66 -20.35 15.95
CA VAL A 94 8.40 -18.99 16.38
C VAL A 94 6.91 -18.90 16.26
N ALA A 95 6.22 -19.12 17.39
CA ALA A 95 4.79 -19.12 17.44
C ALA A 95 4.41 -17.82 16.76
N GLN A 96 3.67 -17.94 15.68
CA GLN A 96 3.16 -16.82 14.91
C GLN A 96 2.04 -16.18 15.73
N ASN A 97 2.38 -15.82 16.96
CA ASN A 97 1.59 -15.10 17.93
C ASN A 97 2.02 -13.65 17.72
N PRO A 98 1.17 -12.81 17.10
CA PRO A 98 1.46 -11.40 16.85
C PRO A 98 1.72 -10.58 18.13
N MET A 99 1.53 -11.20 19.30
CA MET A 99 1.54 -10.58 20.61
C MET A 99 2.87 -10.78 21.37
N THR A 100 3.73 -11.71 20.95
CA THR A 100 5.00 -12.02 21.66
C THR A 100 6.23 -11.37 21.05
N ASP A 101 6.18 -10.94 19.79
CA ASP A 101 7.25 -10.18 19.14
C ASP A 101 6.79 -8.76 18.77
N PRO A 102 6.95 -7.79 19.70
CA PRO A 102 6.62 -6.38 19.46
C PRO A 102 7.31 -5.80 18.21
N SER A 103 8.45 -6.36 17.78
CA SER A 103 9.24 -5.96 16.62
C SER A 103 8.57 -6.29 15.28
N MET A 104 8.06 -7.51 15.11
CA MET A 104 7.43 -7.95 13.85
C MET A 104 6.09 -7.24 13.60
N MET A 105 5.29 -7.04 14.65
CA MET A 105 4.03 -6.28 14.56
C MET A 105 4.30 -4.78 14.31
N THR A 106 5.29 -4.19 14.98
CA THR A 106 5.65 -2.79 14.71
C THR A 106 6.14 -2.62 13.28
N ASP A 107 6.84 -3.58 12.69
CA ASP A 107 7.33 -3.45 11.32
C ASP A 107 6.20 -3.49 10.28
N MET A 108 5.19 -4.34 10.46
CA MET A 108 4.00 -4.37 9.59
C MET A 108 3.14 -3.12 9.79
N LEU A 109 2.92 -2.72 11.03
CA LEU A 109 2.17 -1.50 11.35
C LEU A 109 2.90 -0.26 10.85
N LYS A 110 4.23 -0.17 11.01
CA LYS A 110 5.05 0.93 10.50
C LYS A 110 5.00 0.98 8.98
N GLY A 111 4.96 -0.16 8.29
CA GLY A 111 4.75 -0.19 6.84
C GLY A 111 3.40 0.40 6.40
N ASN A 112 2.30 0.05 7.09
CA ASN A 112 0.98 0.59 6.75
C ASN A 112 0.83 2.06 7.20
N LEU A 113 1.34 2.40 8.38
CA LEU A 113 1.29 3.75 8.94
C LEU A 113 2.15 4.73 8.15
N THR A 114 3.36 4.37 7.73
CA THR A 114 4.19 5.23 6.86
C THR A 114 3.51 5.53 5.52
N ASN A 115 2.62 4.63 5.07
CA ASN A 115 1.85 4.83 3.84
C ASN A 115 0.62 5.71 4.01
N VAL A 116 -0.06 5.61 5.15
CA VAL A 116 -1.33 6.32 5.44
C VAL A 116 -1.10 7.66 6.13
N PHE A 117 -0.09 7.77 6.97
CA PHE A 117 0.18 8.95 7.80
C PHE A 117 0.41 10.23 6.97
N PRO A 118 1.25 10.25 5.91
CA PRO A 118 1.42 11.45 5.09
C PRO A 118 0.11 11.86 4.41
N MET A 119 -0.71 10.89 3.99
CA MET A 119 -1.98 11.15 3.31
C MET A 119 -2.97 11.88 4.21
N ILE A 120 -3.08 11.47 5.48
CA ILE A 120 -3.96 12.08 6.47
C ILE A 120 -3.47 13.47 6.87
N LEU A 121 -2.16 13.63 7.11
CA LEU A 121 -1.58 14.91 7.56
C LEU A 121 -1.80 16.01 6.52
N ILE A 122 -1.53 15.72 5.24
CA ILE A 122 -1.74 16.68 4.15
C ILE A 122 -3.23 16.94 3.94
N GLY A 123 -4.08 15.91 4.04
CA GLY A 123 -5.53 16.08 3.95
C GLY A 123 -6.09 16.98 5.05
N GLY A 124 -5.55 16.85 6.27
CA GLY A 124 -5.87 17.74 7.40
C GLY A 124 -5.37 19.16 7.18
N TRP A 125 -4.15 19.34 6.67
CA TRP A 125 -3.58 20.65 6.35
C TRP A 125 -4.38 21.37 5.26
N ILE A 126 -4.78 20.67 4.18
CA ILE A 126 -5.63 21.21 3.12
C ILE A 126 -7.02 21.57 3.67
N ASN A 127 -7.58 20.74 4.56
CA ASN A 127 -8.86 21.05 5.19
C ASN A 127 -8.77 22.32 6.06
N TRP A 128 -7.65 22.56 6.74
CA TRP A 128 -7.44 23.77 7.53
C TRP A 128 -7.21 25.02 6.65
N MET A 129 -6.36 24.92 5.63
CA MET A 129 -5.97 26.05 4.77
C MET A 129 -7.07 26.45 3.79
N PHE A 130 -7.81 25.47 3.26
CA PHE A 130 -8.85 25.67 2.25
C PHE A 130 -10.24 25.23 2.77
N SER A 131 -10.57 25.67 3.98
CA SER A 131 -11.90 25.52 4.60
C SER A 131 -12.89 26.58 4.08
N GLY A 132 -14.19 26.30 4.15
CA GLY A 132 -15.22 27.33 4.01
C GLY A 132 -15.79 27.55 2.61
N PHE A 133 -15.30 26.84 1.58
CA PHE A 133 -15.80 26.99 0.21
C PHE A 133 -15.87 25.64 -0.55
N VAL A 134 -16.66 25.65 -1.63
CA VAL A 134 -16.83 24.51 -2.54
C VAL A 134 -15.84 24.63 -3.69
N THR A 135 -15.17 23.53 -4.06
CA THR A 135 -14.11 23.56 -5.08
C THR A 135 -14.63 23.20 -6.46
N THR A 136 -15.38 22.08 -6.57
CA THR A 136 -15.82 21.58 -7.87
C THR A 136 -17.06 20.70 -7.74
N LYS A 137 -17.77 20.54 -8.86
CA LYS A 137 -18.88 19.61 -9.03
C LYS A 137 -18.38 18.36 -9.74
N VAL A 138 -18.66 17.22 -9.14
CA VAL A 138 -18.33 15.91 -9.71
C VAL A 138 -19.45 15.47 -10.68
N PRO A 139 -19.13 14.88 -11.85
CA PRO A 139 -20.13 14.58 -12.89
C PRO A 139 -20.97 13.32 -12.62
N PHE A 140 -20.82 12.67 -11.46
CA PHE A 140 -21.58 11.49 -11.07
C PHE A 140 -22.40 11.75 -9.81
N PRO A 141 -23.62 11.18 -9.71
CA PRO A 141 -24.47 11.34 -8.54
C PRO A 141 -23.87 10.61 -7.33
N LEU A 142 -23.70 11.32 -6.22
CA LEU A 142 -23.18 10.78 -4.96
C LEU A 142 -24.32 10.59 -3.95
N THR A 143 -24.23 9.54 -3.13
CA THR A 143 -25.26 9.28 -2.10
C THR A 143 -25.15 10.28 -0.96
N LEU A 144 -26.28 10.66 -0.38
CA LEU A 144 -26.38 11.67 0.69
C LEU A 144 -25.60 11.28 1.97
N ARG A 145 -25.26 9.99 2.14
CA ARG A 145 -24.47 9.50 3.28
C ARG A 145 -23.00 9.91 3.23
N PHE A 146 -22.46 10.19 2.04
CA PHE A 146 -21.09 10.72 1.90
C PHE A 146 -21.01 12.23 2.10
N LYS A 147 -22.14 12.92 2.16
CA LYS A 147 -22.22 14.38 2.32
C LYS A 147 -21.39 14.95 3.49
N PRO A 148 -21.50 14.46 4.74
CA PRO A 148 -20.70 15.00 5.85
C PRO A 148 -19.18 14.80 5.67
N MET A 149 -18.78 13.80 4.89
CA MET A 149 -17.36 13.55 4.58
C MET A 149 -16.87 14.47 3.45
N LEU A 150 -17.71 14.68 2.42
CA LEU A 150 -17.35 15.44 1.22
C LEU A 150 -17.49 16.96 1.37
N GLN A 151 -18.34 17.41 2.30
CA GLN A 151 -18.65 18.82 2.54
C GLN A 151 -18.13 19.29 3.90
N ARG A 152 -17.10 18.62 4.42
CA ARG A 152 -16.46 18.99 5.68
C ARG A 152 -15.91 20.42 5.57
N GLY A 153 -16.51 21.37 6.29
CA GLY A 153 -16.19 22.79 6.22
C GLY A 153 -17.16 23.65 5.42
N VAL A 154 -18.31 23.11 4.97
CA VAL A 154 -19.39 23.86 4.32
C VAL A 154 -20.69 23.65 5.09
N GLU A 155 -21.31 24.71 5.58
CA GLU A 155 -22.50 24.63 6.45
C GLU A 155 -23.84 24.51 5.68
N LEU A 156 -23.82 24.37 4.35
CA LEU A 156 -25.05 24.30 3.54
C LEU A 156 -25.62 22.87 3.47
N LEU A 157 -26.54 22.57 4.39
CA LEU A 157 -27.30 21.31 4.46
C LEU A 157 -28.20 21.03 3.25
N SER A 158 -28.53 22.03 2.44
CA SER A 158 -29.40 21.91 1.25
C SER A 158 -28.63 21.65 -0.05
N LEU A 159 -27.29 21.73 -0.04
CA LEU A 159 -26.47 21.60 -1.25
C LEU A 159 -26.41 20.13 -1.73
N ASP A 160 -26.39 19.90 -3.04
CA ASP A 160 -26.28 18.54 -3.59
C ASP A 160 -24.92 17.91 -3.22
N ALA A 161 -24.88 16.58 -3.00
CA ALA A 161 -23.68 15.84 -2.61
C ALA A 161 -22.61 15.78 -3.72
N ALA A 162 -22.97 16.16 -4.95
CA ALA A 162 -22.05 16.32 -6.07
C ALA A 162 -21.07 17.49 -5.90
N TRP A 163 -21.38 18.45 -5.02
CA TRP A 163 -20.50 19.56 -4.69
C TRP A 163 -19.50 19.16 -3.62
N VAL A 164 -18.22 19.26 -3.97
CA VAL A 164 -17.12 18.70 -3.19
C VAL A 164 -16.21 19.81 -2.64
N SER A 165 -15.79 19.66 -1.39
CA SER A 165 -14.82 20.54 -0.72
C SER A 165 -13.37 20.24 -1.15
N SER A 166 -12.46 21.15 -0.80
CA SER A 166 -11.03 21.06 -1.11
C SER A 166 -10.39 19.78 -0.57
N ALA A 167 -10.85 19.27 0.57
CA ALA A 167 -10.32 18.04 1.18
C ALA A 167 -10.68 16.79 0.36
N SER A 168 -11.90 16.70 -0.15
CA SER A 168 -12.29 15.54 -0.98
C SER A 168 -11.78 15.65 -2.41
N TRP A 169 -11.54 16.86 -2.93
CA TRP A 169 -10.75 17.05 -4.14
C TRP A 169 -9.33 16.50 -3.97
N TYR A 170 -8.69 16.78 -2.85
CA TYR A 170 -7.40 16.18 -2.50
C TYR A 170 -7.46 14.64 -2.48
N PHE A 171 -8.45 14.06 -1.79
CA PHE A 171 -8.60 12.59 -1.75
C PHE A 171 -8.78 11.98 -3.14
N LEU A 172 -9.59 12.59 -4.00
CA LEU A 172 -9.75 12.17 -5.39
C LEU A 172 -8.41 12.18 -6.14
N ASN A 173 -7.60 13.22 -5.97
CA ASN A 173 -6.26 13.28 -6.58
C ASN A 173 -5.34 12.20 -6.03
N VAL A 174 -5.32 11.93 -4.73
CA VAL A 174 -4.47 10.88 -4.16
C VAL A 174 -4.83 9.50 -4.72
N PHE A 175 -6.12 9.20 -4.87
CA PHE A 175 -6.56 7.92 -5.45
C PHE A 175 -6.32 7.83 -6.96
N GLY A 176 -6.57 8.91 -7.71
CA GLY A 176 -6.39 8.94 -9.17
C GLY A 176 -4.93 8.98 -9.61
N LEU A 177 -4.09 9.75 -8.93
CA LEU A 177 -2.67 9.91 -9.27
C LEU A 177 -1.84 8.64 -9.00
N ARG A 178 -2.36 7.68 -8.23
CA ARG A 178 -1.64 6.43 -7.93
C ARG A 178 -1.21 5.67 -9.19
N SER A 179 -2.08 5.59 -10.19
CA SER A 179 -1.78 4.94 -11.47
C SER A 179 -0.81 5.76 -12.32
N ILE A 180 -0.84 7.09 -12.21
CA ILE A 180 0.07 7.97 -12.91
C ILE A 180 1.48 7.87 -12.30
N TYR A 181 1.60 7.77 -10.98
CA TYR A 181 2.88 7.52 -10.31
C TYR A 181 3.52 6.22 -10.78
N THR A 182 2.76 5.14 -10.96
CA THR A 182 3.32 3.87 -11.47
C THR A 182 3.84 3.98 -12.90
N LEU A 183 3.23 4.84 -13.73
CA LEU A 183 3.70 5.09 -15.10
C LEU A 183 4.94 5.99 -15.13
N VAL A 184 4.95 7.05 -14.32
CA VAL A 184 6.06 8.03 -14.28
C VAL A 184 7.30 7.47 -13.60
N LEU A 185 7.14 6.72 -12.51
CA LEU A 185 8.26 6.19 -11.73
C LEU A 185 8.72 4.80 -12.22
N GLY A 186 7.98 4.19 -13.16
CA GLY A 186 8.24 2.88 -13.70
C GLY A 186 7.93 1.74 -12.72
N GLU A 187 7.43 0.63 -13.25
CA GLU A 187 7.06 -0.58 -12.48
C GLU A 187 8.24 -1.23 -11.73
N ASN A 188 9.47 -0.78 -12.00
CA ASN A 188 10.72 -1.35 -11.50
C ASN A 188 11.36 -0.60 -10.32
N ASN A 189 10.91 0.60 -9.96
CA ASN A 189 11.37 1.27 -8.73
C ASN A 189 10.61 0.70 -7.53
N GLY A 190 11.14 -0.43 -7.05
CA GLY A 190 10.52 -1.36 -6.14
C GLY A 190 9.88 -0.74 -4.91
N THR A 191 8.68 -1.24 -4.59
CA THR A 191 8.14 -1.50 -3.23
C THR A 191 6.65 -1.82 -3.24
N PHE A 192 5.94 -1.68 -4.37
CA PHE A 192 4.50 -1.99 -4.41
C PHE A 192 4.11 -3.41 -4.87
N ARG A 193 5.08 -4.22 -5.29
CA ARG A 193 4.87 -5.65 -5.58
C ARG A 193 5.80 -6.45 -4.68
N THR A 194 5.45 -6.57 -3.40
CA THR A 194 5.96 -7.66 -2.58
C THR A 194 5.59 -8.95 -3.29
N LYS A 195 6.58 -9.50 -3.97
CA LYS A 195 6.77 -10.90 -4.36
C LYS A 195 5.78 -11.83 -3.67
N CYS A 196 4.62 -12.01 -4.29
CA CYS A 196 3.81 -13.22 -4.13
C CYS A 196 4.09 -14.08 -5.36
N LEU A 197 5.25 -14.73 -5.34
CA LEU A 197 5.59 -15.93 -6.10
C LEU A 197 6.57 -16.73 -5.25
#